data_AF-A0A926A0I4-F1
#
_entry.id   AF-A0A926A0I4-F1
#
_cell.length_a   1.000
_cell.length_b   1.000
_cell.length_c   1.000
_cell.angle_alpha   90.00
_cell.angle_beta   90.00
_cell.angle_gamma   90.00
#
_symmetry.space_group_name_H-M   'P 1'
#
loop_
_entity.id
_entity.type
_entity.pdbx_description
1 polymer ?
#
loop_
_entity_poly.entity_id
_entity_poly.type
_entity_poly.pdbx_seq_one_letter_code
_entity_poly.pdbx_strand_id
1 'polypeptide(L)'
;MALISRKKLHYPIQPPLRAYLHHYDRETRLPVSYRDLTRFSGAFPLLDRQGHDTLWETVFYEPQTLHELSEGLAQVYALLKTDGDLSFTDHLLADRIDYCRFGNSRPFRVRIINRLNDNYDYFYVKTADASRVYGLELEHLLSPNRLSYLVSGDTLVEEHIAGIPGDDFIRHRMPQMQFNQVRIAKEFVKFNERCFARLLGDMRSYNYVIVVTPDLEAEQYRVRAIDFDQQSYEGRKTMYLPQYFKDNLAVIQMCSRFLRAEAIRQYQTEERVLMLRRVRLERYRLKALMDCMRREDLAPPEKVAQLKHELNQHHRTTAFARCRTMGDVVRQNLMLILDLPNKLE
;
A
#
# COMPACT_ATOMS: atom_id res chain seq x y z
N MET A 1 -4.31 -12.82 18.96
CA MET A 1 -3.38 -12.30 17.92
C MET A 1 -4.03 -12.49 16.57
N ALA A 2 -3.95 -11.48 15.70
CA ALA A 2 -4.57 -11.49 14.37
C ALA A 2 -3.84 -12.48 13.43
N LEU A 3 -4.60 -13.25 12.65
CA LEU A 3 -4.09 -14.30 11.75
C LEU A 3 -5.01 -14.47 10.54
N ILE A 4 -4.52 -14.24 9.33
CA ILE A 4 -5.30 -14.43 8.09
C ILE A 4 -5.38 -15.92 7.79
N SER A 5 -6.59 -16.46 7.65
CA SER A 5 -6.82 -17.90 7.51
C SER A 5 -6.94 -18.36 6.06
N ARG A 6 -7.30 -17.47 5.12
CA ARG A 6 -7.54 -17.79 3.72
C ARG A 6 -7.01 -16.69 2.81
N LYS A 7 -6.56 -17.10 1.61
CA LYS A 7 -6.19 -16.16 0.55
C LYS A 7 -7.39 -15.27 0.20
N LYS A 8 -7.12 -14.00 -0.06
CA LYS A 8 -8.14 -13.05 -0.51
C LYS A 8 -8.65 -13.41 -1.91
N LEU A 9 -9.95 -13.25 -2.14
CA LEU A 9 -10.55 -13.32 -3.48
C LEU A 9 -10.08 -12.16 -4.35
N HIS A 10 -9.81 -12.42 -5.62
CA HIS A 10 -9.46 -11.38 -6.60
C HIS A 10 -10.73 -10.67 -7.07
N TYR A 11 -10.68 -9.34 -7.14
CA TYR A 11 -11.78 -8.49 -7.60
C TYR A 11 -11.33 -7.69 -8.83
N PRO A 12 -11.96 -7.86 -10.00
CA PRO A 12 -11.59 -7.11 -11.19
C PRO A 12 -12.04 -5.65 -11.09
N ILE A 13 -11.33 -4.75 -11.78
CA ILE A 13 -11.70 -3.34 -11.89
C ILE A 13 -12.95 -3.23 -12.76
N GLN A 14 -14.07 -2.80 -12.15
CA GLN A 14 -15.35 -2.59 -12.81
C GLN A 14 -15.42 -1.25 -13.56
N PRO A 15 -16.37 -1.06 -14.48
CA PRO A 15 -16.49 0.18 -15.25
C PRO A 15 -16.55 1.49 -14.43
N PRO A 16 -17.24 1.57 -13.27
CA PRO A 16 -17.23 2.79 -12.45
C PRO A 16 -15.84 3.17 -11.95
N LEU A 17 -15.11 2.22 -11.37
CA LEU A 17 -13.73 2.45 -10.92
C LEU A 17 -12.81 2.77 -12.11
N ARG A 18 -12.99 2.11 -13.25
CA ARG A 18 -12.21 2.39 -14.46
C ARG A 18 -12.39 3.84 -14.94
N ALA A 19 -13.63 4.31 -15.01
CA ALA A 19 -13.92 5.71 -15.35
C ALA A 19 -13.31 6.70 -14.34
N TYR A 20 -13.33 6.36 -13.04
CA TYR A 20 -12.62 7.14 -12.01
C TYR A 20 -11.11 7.19 -12.28
N LEU A 21 -10.48 6.05 -12.58
CA LEU A 21 -9.04 5.96 -12.83
C LEU A 21 -8.63 6.78 -14.06
N HIS A 22 -9.38 6.68 -15.15
CA HIS A 22 -9.17 7.52 -16.33
C HIS A 22 -9.33 9.01 -16.01
N HIS A 23 -10.34 9.40 -15.21
CA HIS A 23 -10.56 10.81 -14.87
C HIS A 23 -9.45 11.43 -14.01
N TYR A 24 -8.72 10.63 -13.24
CA TYR A 24 -7.65 11.08 -12.34
C TYR A 24 -6.25 10.64 -12.81
N ASP A 25 -6.08 10.43 -14.11
CA ASP A 25 -4.80 10.12 -14.76
C ASP A 25 -4.09 8.89 -14.15
N ARG A 26 -4.88 7.87 -13.80
CA ARG A 26 -4.40 6.57 -13.28
C ARG A 26 -4.49 5.46 -14.31
N GLU A 27 -5.28 5.62 -15.37
CA GLU A 27 -5.37 4.65 -16.45
C GLU A 27 -4.68 5.20 -17.70
N THR A 28 -3.76 4.42 -18.27
CA THR A 28 -3.06 4.76 -19.51
C THR A 28 -2.73 3.51 -20.29
N ARG A 29 -2.43 3.62 -21.58
CA ARG A 29 -1.99 2.48 -22.38
C ARG A 29 -0.54 2.16 -22.05
N LEU A 30 -0.31 0.94 -21.55
CA LEU A 30 1.04 0.45 -21.27
C LEU A 30 1.58 -0.36 -22.47
N PRO A 31 2.88 -0.20 -22.83
CA PRO A 31 3.52 -1.00 -23.88
C PRO A 31 3.80 -2.45 -23.44
N VAL A 32 3.84 -2.71 -22.14
CA VAL A 32 4.05 -4.05 -21.57
C VAL A 32 2.92 -4.36 -20.59
N SER A 33 2.24 -5.48 -20.82
CA SER A 33 1.23 -6.00 -19.89
C SER A 33 1.82 -7.02 -18.91
N TYR A 34 1.10 -7.29 -17.82
CA TYR A 34 1.44 -8.39 -16.92
C TYR A 34 1.55 -9.73 -17.67
N ARG A 35 0.65 -9.98 -18.62
CA ARG A 35 0.63 -11.22 -19.41
C ARG A 35 1.88 -11.38 -20.26
N ASP A 36 2.46 -10.30 -20.77
CA ASP A 36 3.69 -10.38 -21.56
C ASP A 36 4.87 -10.84 -20.70
N LEU A 37 4.94 -10.36 -19.45
CA LEU A 37 5.96 -10.79 -18.49
C LEU A 37 5.82 -12.27 -18.08
N THR A 38 4.62 -12.86 -18.16
CA THR A 38 4.44 -14.29 -17.85
C THR A 38 5.02 -15.26 -18.89
N ARG A 39 5.50 -14.76 -20.04
CA ARG A 39 6.03 -15.57 -21.14
C ARG A 39 7.53 -15.89 -21.00
N PHE A 40 8.07 -15.88 -19.79
CA PHE A 40 9.49 -16.18 -19.55
C PHE A 40 9.81 -17.65 -19.89
N SER A 41 11.01 -17.90 -20.42
CA SER A 41 11.50 -19.23 -20.80
C SER A 41 11.97 -20.05 -19.59
N GLY A 42 12.38 -19.38 -18.51
CA GLY A 42 12.75 -20.01 -17.26
C GLY A 42 13.09 -19.00 -16.16
N ALA A 43 13.46 -19.51 -14.99
CA ALA A 43 13.80 -18.70 -13.83
C ALA A 43 14.82 -19.39 -12.93
N PHE A 44 15.56 -18.61 -12.14
CA PHE A 44 16.46 -19.12 -11.11
C PHE A 44 16.28 -18.32 -9.80
N PRO A 45 16.50 -18.95 -8.63
CA PRO A 45 16.36 -18.27 -7.34
C PRO A 45 17.26 -17.03 -7.23
N LEU A 46 16.70 -15.92 -6.77
CA LEU A 46 17.46 -14.74 -6.40
C LEU A 46 17.88 -14.86 -4.94
N LEU A 47 19.18 -14.93 -4.71
CA LEU A 47 19.76 -14.98 -3.37
C LEU A 47 20.15 -13.58 -2.88
N ASP A 48 20.11 -13.36 -1.57
CA ASP A 48 20.66 -12.17 -0.95
C ASP A 48 22.20 -12.19 -0.94
N ARG A 49 22.82 -11.14 -0.41
CA ARG A 49 24.30 -11.04 -0.33
C ARG A 49 24.94 -12.10 0.56
N GLN A 50 24.16 -12.75 1.42
CA GLN A 50 24.58 -13.79 2.33
C GLN A 50 24.27 -15.20 1.79
N GLY A 51 23.69 -15.30 0.58
CA GLY A 51 23.32 -16.56 -0.06
C GLY A 51 21.98 -17.12 0.38
N HIS A 52 21.18 -16.38 1.15
CA HIS A 52 19.84 -16.84 1.54
C HIS A 52 18.81 -16.57 0.44
N ASP A 53 17.81 -17.44 0.36
CA ASP A 53 16.71 -17.32 -0.59
C ASP A 53 15.85 -16.08 -0.28
N THR A 54 15.65 -15.21 -1.27
CA THR A 54 14.79 -14.02 -1.14
C THR A 54 13.32 -14.29 -1.44
N LEU A 55 12.97 -15.52 -1.86
CA LEU A 55 11.66 -15.93 -2.37
C LEU A 55 11.26 -15.27 -3.70
N TRP A 56 12.19 -14.57 -4.33
CA TRP A 56 12.09 -14.05 -5.69
C TRP A 56 12.92 -14.92 -6.62
N GLU A 57 12.49 -15.02 -7.88
CA GLU A 57 13.24 -15.69 -8.93
C GLU A 57 13.54 -14.69 -10.03
N THR A 58 14.79 -14.60 -10.49
CA THR A 58 15.10 -13.83 -11.69
C THR A 58 14.67 -14.64 -12.91
N VAL A 59 13.80 -14.05 -13.72
CA VAL A 59 13.24 -14.68 -14.93
C VAL A 59 14.05 -14.28 -16.16
N PHE A 60 14.11 -15.16 -17.15
CA PHE A 60 14.76 -14.88 -18.43
C PHE A 60 13.84 -15.23 -19.60
N TYR A 61 14.03 -14.50 -20.69
CA TYR A 61 13.23 -14.58 -21.90
C TYR A 61 14.14 -14.91 -23.09
N GLU A 62 13.55 -15.34 -24.20
CA GLU A 62 14.26 -15.38 -25.48
C GLU A 62 14.86 -13.99 -25.81
N PRO A 63 16.06 -13.91 -26.44
CA PRO A 63 16.77 -12.65 -26.63
C PRO A 63 15.95 -11.53 -27.29
N GLN A 64 15.14 -11.88 -28.31
CA GLN A 64 14.28 -10.92 -28.99
C GLN A 64 13.17 -10.39 -28.07
N THR A 65 12.49 -11.28 -27.36
CA THR A 65 11.45 -10.92 -26.38
C THR A 65 12.02 -10.06 -25.26
N LEU A 66 13.24 -10.36 -24.78
CA LEU A 66 13.90 -9.57 -23.76
C LEU A 66 14.18 -8.14 -24.23
N HIS A 67 14.62 -7.98 -25.49
CA HIS A 67 14.87 -6.67 -26.07
C HIS A 67 13.58 -5.82 -26.14
N GLU A 68 12.51 -6.38 -26.70
CA GLU A 68 11.19 -5.73 -26.79
C GLU A 68 10.62 -5.38 -25.40
N LEU A 69 10.71 -6.33 -24.45
CA LEU A 69 10.30 -6.09 -23.07
C LEU A 69 11.13 -5.00 -22.40
N SER A 70 12.44 -4.96 -22.63
CA SER A 70 13.31 -3.97 -21.99
C SER A 70 12.98 -2.55 -22.45
N GLU A 71 12.79 -2.36 -23.75
CA GLU A 71 12.35 -1.06 -24.31
C GLU A 71 10.98 -0.66 -23.78
N GLY A 72 10.01 -1.58 -23.80
CA GLY A 72 8.68 -1.33 -23.28
C GLY A 72 8.66 -1.03 -21.78
N LEU A 73 9.46 -1.73 -20.97
CA LEU A 73 9.56 -1.49 -19.53
C LEU A 73 10.25 -0.16 -19.21
N ALA A 74 11.22 0.28 -20.03
CA ALA A 74 11.80 1.62 -19.92
C ALA A 74 10.74 2.71 -20.20
N GLN A 75 9.87 2.50 -21.21
CA GLN A 75 8.74 3.39 -21.48
C GLN A 75 7.69 3.38 -20.35
N VAL A 76 7.37 2.21 -19.77
CA VAL A 76 6.50 2.11 -18.58
C VAL A 76 7.07 2.93 -17.42
N TYR A 77 8.38 2.86 -17.20
CA TYR A 77 9.04 3.64 -16.17
C TYR A 77 8.96 5.15 -16.44
N ALA A 78 9.16 5.59 -17.69
CA ALA A 78 8.99 6.99 -18.07
C ALA A 78 7.55 7.48 -17.86
N LEU A 79 6.54 6.69 -18.25
CA LEU A 79 5.14 7.00 -17.94
C LEU A 79 4.88 7.17 -16.44
N LEU A 80 5.53 6.35 -15.61
CA LEU A 80 5.35 6.37 -14.15
C LEU A 80 6.04 7.57 -13.46
N LYS A 81 7.12 8.11 -14.04
CA LYS A 81 8.01 9.11 -13.40
C LYS A 81 8.01 10.49 -14.06
N THR A 82 7.81 10.56 -15.37
CA THR A 82 7.96 11.79 -16.17
C THR A 82 6.73 12.09 -17.03
N ASP A 83 5.57 11.55 -16.66
CA ASP A 83 4.29 11.74 -17.39
C ASP A 83 4.41 11.42 -18.89
N GLY A 84 5.26 10.45 -19.23
CA GLY A 84 5.47 10.02 -20.62
C GLY A 84 6.45 10.87 -21.41
N ASP A 85 7.26 11.73 -20.79
CA ASP A 85 8.41 12.31 -21.48
C ASP A 85 9.45 11.22 -21.78
N LEU A 86 9.43 10.74 -23.02
CA LEU A 86 10.30 9.69 -23.56
C LEU A 86 11.70 10.20 -23.90
N SER A 87 11.99 11.50 -23.80
CA SER A 87 13.32 12.03 -24.13
C SER A 87 14.45 11.46 -23.25
N PHE A 88 14.10 10.84 -22.12
CA PHE A 88 15.04 10.22 -21.19
C PHE A 88 15.10 8.69 -21.28
N THR A 89 14.28 8.04 -22.12
CA THR A 89 14.26 6.56 -22.17
C THR A 89 15.48 5.95 -22.82
N ASP A 90 16.20 6.67 -23.68
CA ASP A 90 17.34 6.14 -24.45
C ASP A 90 18.49 5.62 -23.57
N HIS A 91 18.57 6.14 -22.34
CA HIS A 91 19.59 5.75 -21.36
C HIS A 91 19.06 4.81 -20.29
N LEU A 92 17.77 4.46 -20.32
CA LEU A 92 17.15 3.54 -19.38
C LEU A 92 17.15 2.12 -19.94
N LEU A 93 17.42 1.15 -19.07
CA LEU A 93 17.39 -0.27 -19.43
C LEU A 93 16.71 -1.05 -18.30
N ALA A 94 15.81 -1.98 -18.66
CA ALA A 94 15.39 -3.02 -17.74
C ALA A 94 16.51 -4.07 -17.61
N ASP A 95 17.27 -3.95 -16.53
CA ASP A 95 18.45 -4.76 -16.21
C ASP A 95 18.06 -6.14 -15.68
N ARG A 96 17.01 -6.19 -14.86
CA ARG A 96 16.56 -7.43 -14.24
C ARG A 96 15.05 -7.45 -14.02
N ILE A 97 14.44 -8.61 -14.27
CA ILE A 97 13.04 -8.87 -13.99
C ILE A 97 12.99 -10.03 -12.99
N ASP A 98 12.41 -9.78 -11.82
CA ASP A 98 12.24 -10.78 -10.78
C ASP A 98 10.74 -11.12 -10.64
N TYR A 99 10.42 -12.39 -10.42
CA TYR A 99 9.06 -12.89 -10.25
C TYR A 99 8.89 -13.50 -8.86
N CYS A 100 7.83 -13.11 -8.14
CA CYS A 100 7.51 -13.68 -6.84
C CYS A 100 6.37 -14.70 -6.96
N ARG A 101 6.69 -16.00 -6.81
CA ARG A 101 5.70 -17.10 -6.87
C ARG A 101 4.69 -17.09 -5.73
N PHE A 102 5.07 -16.55 -4.57
CA PHE A 102 4.31 -16.66 -3.32
C PHE A 102 3.31 -15.52 -3.10
N GLY A 103 3.53 -14.37 -3.75
CA GLY A 103 2.64 -13.21 -3.62
C GLY A 103 1.23 -13.47 -4.15
N ASN A 104 0.21 -12.83 -3.57
CA ASN A 104 -1.18 -13.07 -3.97
C ASN A 104 -1.44 -12.77 -5.44
N SER A 105 -0.88 -11.66 -5.92
CA SER A 105 -0.90 -11.17 -7.31
C SER A 105 0.27 -11.67 -8.15
N ARG A 106 1.14 -12.54 -7.59
CA ARG A 106 2.36 -13.04 -8.23
C ARG A 106 3.13 -11.93 -8.95
N PRO A 107 3.62 -10.92 -8.21
CA PRO A 107 4.13 -9.70 -8.80
C PRO A 107 5.46 -9.93 -9.52
N PHE A 108 5.70 -9.15 -10.57
CA PHE A 108 7.02 -8.91 -11.12
C PHE A 108 7.63 -7.66 -10.50
N ARG A 109 8.93 -7.68 -10.21
CA ARG A 109 9.73 -6.53 -9.83
C ARG A 109 10.73 -6.28 -10.94
N VAL A 110 10.72 -5.07 -11.49
CA VAL A 110 11.59 -4.66 -12.58
C VAL A 110 12.64 -3.71 -12.01
N ARG A 111 13.91 -4.02 -12.24
CA ARG A 111 15.06 -3.17 -11.96
C ARG A 111 15.37 -2.36 -13.21
N ILE A 112 15.19 -1.04 -13.14
CA ILE A 112 15.59 -0.11 -14.19
C ILE A 112 16.92 0.50 -13.81
N ILE A 113 17.88 0.52 -14.72
CA ILE A 113 19.15 1.22 -14.55
C ILE A 113 19.22 2.41 -15.49
N ASN A 114 19.84 3.49 -15.02
CA ASN A 114 20.24 4.62 -15.86
C ASN A 114 21.70 4.44 -16.24
N ARG A 115 21.95 4.21 -17.54
CA ARG A 115 23.29 3.96 -18.09
C ARG A 115 24.23 5.17 -18.01
N LEU A 116 23.73 6.37 -17.72
CA LEU A 116 24.56 7.57 -17.59
C LEU A 116 25.26 7.66 -16.23
N ASN A 117 24.70 7.07 -15.17
CA ASN A 117 25.19 7.27 -13.81
C ASN A 117 25.09 6.03 -12.91
N ASP A 118 24.78 4.86 -13.48
CA ASP A 118 24.61 3.57 -12.79
C ASP A 118 23.61 3.59 -11.62
N ASN A 119 22.77 4.63 -11.52
CA ASN A 119 21.66 4.63 -10.59
C ASN A 119 20.61 3.63 -11.06
N TYR A 120 19.96 2.98 -10.09
CA TYR A 120 18.90 2.05 -10.35
C TYR A 120 17.66 2.41 -9.54
N ASP A 121 16.51 2.10 -10.11
CA ASP A 121 15.23 2.21 -9.45
C ASP A 121 14.40 0.95 -9.70
N TYR A 122 13.31 0.80 -8.95
CA TYR A 122 12.42 -0.34 -9.09
C TYR A 122 10.97 0.08 -9.29
N PHE A 123 10.24 -0.75 -10.01
CA PHE A 123 8.79 -0.74 -10.01
C PHE A 123 8.25 -2.18 -10.06
N TYR A 124 6.96 -2.32 -9.80
CA TYR A 124 6.30 -3.62 -9.75
C TYR A 124 5.19 -3.70 -10.78
N VAL A 125 5.06 -4.85 -11.44
CA VAL A 125 3.96 -5.15 -12.35
C VAL A 125 3.14 -6.29 -11.75
N LYS A 126 1.84 -6.08 -11.62
CA LYS A 126 0.91 -6.99 -10.93
C LYS A 126 -0.35 -7.17 -11.77
N THR A 127 -1.08 -8.26 -11.53
CA THR A 127 -2.48 -8.32 -11.96
C THR A 127 -3.28 -7.26 -11.19
N ALA A 128 -4.07 -6.48 -11.91
CA ALA A 128 -4.89 -5.41 -11.34
C ALA A 128 -6.02 -6.00 -10.49
N ASP A 129 -6.16 -5.50 -9.26
CA ASP A 129 -7.20 -5.88 -8.30
C ASP A 129 -7.86 -4.61 -7.74
N ALA A 130 -9.19 -4.54 -7.80
CA ALA A 130 -9.95 -3.36 -7.41
C ALA A 130 -9.72 -2.98 -5.94
N SER A 131 -9.70 -3.95 -5.03
CA SER A 131 -9.46 -3.68 -3.61
C SER A 131 -8.05 -3.13 -3.37
N ARG A 132 -7.02 -3.63 -4.08
CA ARG A 132 -5.67 -3.04 -4.04
C ARG A 132 -5.67 -1.59 -4.54
N VAL A 133 -6.34 -1.31 -5.66
CA VAL A 133 -6.46 0.05 -6.22
C VAL A 133 -7.16 1.01 -5.26
N TYR A 134 -8.25 0.58 -4.60
CA TYR A 134 -8.87 1.40 -3.54
C TYR A 134 -7.89 1.70 -2.41
N GLY A 135 -7.02 0.75 -2.05
CA GLY A 135 -6.00 0.96 -1.02
C GLY A 135 -4.94 1.97 -1.43
N LEU A 136 -4.47 1.89 -2.67
CA LEU A 136 -3.55 2.85 -3.26
C LEU A 136 -4.15 4.27 -3.29
N GLU A 137 -5.41 4.42 -3.72
CA GLU A 137 -6.08 5.73 -3.73
C GLU A 137 -6.34 6.26 -2.33
N LEU A 138 -6.81 5.44 -1.39
CA LEU A 138 -6.99 5.85 0.01
C LEU A 138 -5.66 6.21 0.69
N GLU A 139 -4.55 5.56 0.32
CA GLU A 139 -3.19 5.98 0.70
C GLU A 139 -2.84 7.33 0.12
N HIS A 140 -2.93 7.46 -1.20
CA HIS A 140 -2.58 8.68 -1.90
C HIS A 140 -3.39 9.90 -1.42
N LEU A 141 -4.67 9.74 -1.11
CA LEU A 141 -5.57 10.84 -0.73
C LEU A 141 -5.47 11.22 0.75
N LEU A 142 -5.37 10.24 1.65
CA LEU A 142 -5.59 10.48 3.08
C LEU A 142 -4.31 10.42 3.91
N SER A 143 -3.22 9.90 3.36
CA SER A 143 -1.94 9.82 4.03
C SER A 143 -0.99 10.94 3.56
N PRO A 144 0.11 11.21 4.28
CA PRO A 144 1.14 12.13 3.81
C PRO A 144 1.95 11.57 2.63
N ASN A 145 1.73 10.31 2.24
CA ASN A 145 2.49 9.63 1.21
C ASN A 145 1.74 9.70 -0.11
N ARG A 146 2.31 10.39 -1.09
CA ARG A 146 1.83 10.29 -2.47
C ARG A 146 2.37 9.01 -3.08
N LEU A 147 1.51 8.30 -3.80
CA LEU A 147 1.84 7.10 -4.56
C LEU A 147 1.75 7.37 -6.07
N SER A 148 2.73 6.87 -6.81
CA SER A 148 2.68 6.75 -8.26
C SER A 148 2.36 5.30 -8.67
N TYR A 149 1.30 5.14 -9.47
CA TYR A 149 0.89 3.85 -10.03
C TYR A 149 0.03 4.10 -11.28
N LEU A 150 0.00 3.11 -12.16
CA LEU A 150 -0.74 3.14 -13.42
C LEU A 150 -1.51 1.83 -13.62
N VAL A 151 -2.65 1.90 -14.29
CA VAL A 151 -3.48 0.74 -14.66
C VAL A 151 -3.66 0.71 -16.18
N SER A 152 -3.64 -0.50 -16.76
CA SER A 152 -4.00 -0.73 -18.17
C SER A 152 -4.63 -2.11 -18.30
N GLY A 153 -5.90 -2.18 -18.69
CA GLY A 153 -6.60 -3.47 -18.78
C GLY A 153 -6.64 -4.20 -17.44
N ASP A 154 -5.95 -5.33 -17.33
CA ASP A 154 -5.75 -6.16 -16.14
C ASP A 154 -4.34 -6.01 -15.52
N THR A 155 -3.56 -5.03 -15.97
CA THR A 155 -2.19 -4.76 -15.51
C THR A 155 -2.19 -3.56 -14.56
N LEU A 156 -1.51 -3.71 -13.43
CA LEU A 156 -1.23 -2.66 -12.45
C LEU A 156 0.28 -2.49 -12.33
N VAL A 157 0.77 -1.27 -12.52
CA VAL A 157 2.17 -0.88 -12.34
C VAL A 157 2.28 0.03 -11.13
N GLU A 158 3.16 -0.27 -10.19
CA GLU A 158 3.35 0.49 -8.96
C GLU A 158 4.80 0.89 -8.78
N GLU A 159 5.03 2.14 -8.38
CA GLU A 159 6.35 2.61 -7.99
C GLU A 159 6.86 1.87 -6.74
N HIS A 160 8.17 1.64 -6.66
CA HIS A 160 8.78 1.14 -5.44
C HIS A 160 8.73 2.17 -4.30
N ILE A 161 8.22 1.73 -3.15
CA ILE A 161 8.22 2.54 -1.94
C ILE A 161 9.50 2.25 -1.14
N ALA A 162 10.47 3.14 -1.27
CA ALA A 162 11.75 3.03 -0.58
C ALA A 162 11.60 3.17 0.95
N GLY A 163 12.34 2.35 1.68
CA GLY A 163 12.48 2.40 3.13
C GLY A 163 13.06 1.10 3.69
N ILE A 164 13.35 1.08 4.99
CA ILE A 164 13.84 -0.12 5.68
C ILE A 164 12.63 -1.02 5.96
N PRO A 165 12.58 -2.28 5.51
CA PRO A 165 11.51 -3.21 5.86
C PRO A 165 11.30 -3.26 7.38
N GLY A 166 10.05 -3.27 7.83
CA GLY A 166 9.74 -3.16 9.26
C GLY A 166 10.29 -4.33 10.08
N ASP A 167 10.34 -5.53 9.53
CA ASP A 167 10.94 -6.71 10.15
C ASP A 167 12.46 -6.58 10.28
N ASP A 168 13.15 -6.10 9.24
CA ASP A 168 14.58 -5.80 9.29
C ASP A 168 14.90 -4.68 10.27
N PHE A 169 14.07 -3.65 10.30
CA PHE A 169 14.20 -2.55 11.26
C PHE A 169 14.09 -3.05 12.70
N ILE A 170 13.07 -3.85 13.00
CA ILE A 170 12.84 -4.42 14.33
C ILE A 170 14.01 -5.32 14.75
N ARG A 171 14.51 -6.18 13.84
CA ARG A 171 15.58 -7.13 14.13
C ARG A 171 16.95 -6.46 14.31
N HIS A 172 17.30 -5.52 13.44
CA HIS A 172 18.69 -5.08 13.30
C HIS A 172 18.95 -3.63 13.67
N ARG A 173 17.94 -2.74 13.65
CA ARG A 173 18.12 -1.29 13.89
C ARG A 173 17.55 -0.85 15.23
N MET A 174 16.35 -1.31 15.57
CA MET A 174 15.67 -0.93 16.80
C MET A 174 16.49 -1.18 18.08
N PRO A 175 17.24 -2.30 18.24
CA PRO A 175 18.07 -2.54 19.43
C PRO A 175 19.22 -1.53 19.61
N GLN A 176 19.70 -0.94 18.51
CA GLN A 176 20.85 -0.02 18.49
C GLN A 176 20.44 1.43 18.78
N MET A 177 19.15 1.75 18.66
CA MET A 177 18.63 3.10 18.77
C MET A 177 18.21 3.42 20.19
N GLN A 178 19.11 3.95 21.03
CA GLN A 178 18.75 4.36 22.40
C GLN A 178 17.98 5.70 22.47
N PHE A 179 18.28 6.66 21.58
CA PHE A 179 17.80 8.04 21.71
C PHE A 179 16.56 8.39 20.85
N ASN A 180 16.14 7.51 19.93
CA ASN A 180 15.08 7.80 18.94
C ASN A 180 13.77 7.03 19.15
N GLN A 181 13.67 6.21 20.21
CA GLN A 181 12.55 5.28 20.42
C GLN A 181 11.20 5.98 20.61
N VAL A 182 11.18 7.16 21.24
CA VAL A 182 9.95 7.97 21.40
C VAL A 182 9.39 8.43 20.05
N ARG A 183 10.26 8.82 19.10
CA ARG A 183 9.87 9.30 17.77
C ARG A 183 9.28 8.17 16.93
N ILE A 184 9.89 7.00 16.98
CA ILE A 184 9.38 5.80 16.31
C ILE A 184 8.04 5.39 16.92
N ALA A 185 7.92 5.38 18.25
CA ALA A 185 6.68 5.03 18.93
C ALA A 185 5.54 5.99 18.56
N LYS A 186 5.79 7.30 18.55
CA LYS A 186 4.84 8.32 18.07
C LYS A 186 4.37 8.01 16.66
N GLU A 187 5.30 7.74 15.74
CA GLU A 187 4.96 7.47 14.34
C GLU A 187 4.20 6.17 14.14
N PHE A 188 4.48 5.14 14.95
CA PHE A 188 3.72 3.89 14.91
C PHE A 188 2.29 4.07 15.42
N VAL A 189 2.06 4.90 16.45
CA VAL A 189 0.70 5.28 16.89
C VAL A 189 -0.07 5.95 15.74
N LYS A 190 0.57 6.90 15.04
CA LYS A 190 -0.04 7.57 13.88
C LYS A 190 -0.32 6.61 12.73
N PHE A 191 0.61 5.70 12.44
CA PHE A 191 0.44 4.69 11.41
C PHE A 191 -0.73 3.74 11.71
N ASN A 192 -0.84 3.27 12.94
CA ASN A 192 -1.96 2.45 13.41
C ASN A 192 -3.30 3.18 13.25
N GLU A 193 -3.34 4.47 13.59
CA GLU A 193 -4.54 5.30 13.40
C GLU A 193 -4.92 5.43 11.92
N ARG A 194 -3.95 5.69 11.02
CA ARG A 194 -4.19 5.75 9.57
C ARG A 194 -4.73 4.45 9.00
N CYS A 195 -4.17 3.31 9.44
CA CYS A 195 -4.61 2.00 8.98
C CYS A 195 -6.05 1.74 9.41
N PHE A 196 -6.36 2.03 10.67
CA PHE A 196 -7.70 1.82 11.20
C PHE A 196 -8.74 2.75 10.57
N ALA A 197 -8.41 4.03 10.40
CA ALA A 197 -9.31 5.02 9.81
C ALA A 197 -9.81 4.60 8.42
N ARG A 198 -8.91 4.05 7.60
CA ARG A 198 -9.21 3.65 6.22
C ARG A 198 -9.54 2.18 6.08
N LEU A 199 -9.47 1.41 7.18
CA LEU A 199 -9.60 -0.05 7.17
C LEU A 199 -8.59 -0.69 6.20
N LEU A 200 -7.31 -0.32 6.32
CA LEU A 200 -6.18 -0.97 5.66
C LEU A 200 -5.68 -2.13 6.52
N GLY A 201 -5.86 -3.36 6.03
CA GLY A 201 -5.60 -4.59 6.78
C GLY A 201 -4.19 -5.13 6.63
N ASP A 202 -3.85 -6.13 7.45
CA ASP A 202 -2.63 -6.95 7.35
C ASP A 202 -1.30 -6.18 7.40
N MET A 203 -1.23 -5.19 8.27
CA MET A 203 -0.02 -4.37 8.46
C MET A 203 0.97 -5.06 9.40
N ARG A 204 1.45 -6.23 9.00
CA ARG A 204 2.59 -6.93 9.62
C ARG A 204 3.89 -6.21 9.29
N SER A 205 4.95 -6.53 10.02
CA SER A 205 6.24 -5.82 9.91
C SER A 205 6.88 -5.89 8.52
N TYR A 206 6.60 -6.92 7.72
CA TYR A 206 7.05 -7.03 6.33
C TYR A 206 6.14 -6.32 5.30
N ASN A 207 4.99 -5.77 5.71
CA ASN A 207 4.03 -5.06 4.84
C ASN A 207 4.11 -3.53 4.98
N TYR A 208 5.08 -3.03 5.74
CA TYR A 208 5.41 -1.61 5.82
C TYR A 208 6.93 -1.39 5.86
N VAL A 209 7.35 -0.19 5.52
CA VAL A 209 8.73 0.27 5.64
C VAL A 209 8.84 1.46 6.59
N ILE A 210 10.03 1.62 7.15
CA ILE A 210 10.41 2.78 7.96
C ILE A 210 11.35 3.64 7.15
N VAL A 211 10.93 4.88 6.91
CA VAL A 211 11.73 5.93 6.28
C VAL A 211 12.36 6.76 7.39
N VAL A 212 13.68 6.92 7.32
CA VAL A 212 14.46 7.76 8.22
C VAL A 212 14.96 8.96 7.42
N THR A 213 14.65 10.16 7.87
CA THR A 213 15.02 11.41 7.21
C THR A 213 15.86 12.24 8.18
N PRO A 214 17.13 12.55 7.87
CA PRO A 214 17.91 13.50 8.64
C PRO A 214 17.20 14.86 8.67
N ASP A 215 17.14 15.49 9.84
CA ASP A 215 16.52 16.79 10.06
C ASP A 215 17.39 17.59 11.06
N LEU A 216 17.14 18.89 11.19
CA LEU A 216 18.03 19.88 11.82
C LEU A 216 18.62 19.42 13.17
N GLU A 217 17.77 18.87 14.04
CA GLU A 217 18.18 18.48 15.40
C GLU A 217 18.26 16.97 15.60
N ALA A 218 17.45 16.20 14.87
CA ALA A 218 17.34 14.75 15.05
C ALA A 218 16.60 14.12 13.88
N GLU A 219 16.81 12.83 13.68
CA GLU A 219 16.12 12.06 12.65
C GLU A 219 14.59 12.10 12.80
N GLN A 220 13.90 12.27 11.67
CA GLN A 220 12.47 12.03 11.55
C GLN A 220 12.23 10.62 11.04
N TYR A 221 11.21 9.97 11.60
CA TYR A 221 10.79 8.63 11.21
C TYR A 221 9.43 8.72 10.53
N ARG A 222 9.16 7.82 9.60
CA ARG A 222 7.83 7.62 9.03
C ARG A 222 7.59 6.17 8.70
N VAL A 223 6.48 5.64 9.17
CA VAL A 223 6.02 4.30 8.78
C VAL A 223 5.10 4.42 7.56
N ARG A 224 5.45 3.75 6.46
CA ARG A 224 4.72 3.73 5.19
C ARG A 224 4.27 2.31 4.86
N ALA A 225 2.99 2.13 4.56
CA ALA A 225 2.49 0.86 4.04
C ALA A 225 3.07 0.61 2.63
N ILE A 226 3.38 -0.65 2.33
CA ILE A 226 3.84 -1.09 1.00
C ILE A 226 2.95 -2.16 0.38
N ASP A 227 2.09 -2.79 1.18
CA ASP A 227 1.08 -3.71 0.72
C ASP A 227 -0.33 -3.15 0.91
N PHE A 228 -1.13 -3.19 -0.15
CA PHE A 228 -2.52 -2.73 -0.17
C PHE A 228 -3.49 -3.84 -0.54
N ASP A 229 -3.02 -5.09 -0.64
CA ASP A 229 -3.85 -6.25 -1.00
C ASP A 229 -5.02 -6.46 -0.03
N GLN A 230 -4.84 -6.13 1.25
CA GLN A 230 -5.83 -6.36 2.30
C GLN A 230 -6.65 -5.10 2.64
N GLN A 231 -6.79 -4.17 1.69
CA GLN A 231 -7.63 -3.00 1.84
C GLN A 231 -9.11 -3.41 2.01
N SER A 232 -9.64 -3.14 3.20
CA SER A 232 -11.05 -3.34 3.58
C SER A 232 -11.59 -4.73 3.28
N TYR A 233 -10.76 -5.78 3.34
CA TYR A 233 -11.21 -7.13 2.98
C TYR A 233 -11.64 -7.99 4.19
N GLU A 234 -11.00 -7.80 5.34
CA GLU A 234 -11.17 -8.67 6.51
C GLU A 234 -12.39 -8.32 7.38
N GLY A 235 -13.04 -9.35 7.92
CA GLY A 235 -14.22 -9.15 8.79
C GLY A 235 -13.85 -8.74 10.23
N ARG A 236 -12.69 -9.17 10.71
CA ARG A 236 -12.21 -8.85 12.07
C ARG A 236 -11.59 -7.47 12.11
N LYS A 237 -12.10 -6.60 12.98
CA LYS A 237 -11.60 -5.24 13.23
C LYS A 237 -10.11 -5.21 13.59
N THR A 238 -9.65 -6.21 14.34
CA THR A 238 -8.24 -6.33 14.75
C THR A 238 -7.26 -6.49 13.58
N MET A 239 -7.74 -6.87 12.39
CA MET A 239 -6.91 -6.93 11.17
C MET A 239 -6.49 -5.56 10.66
N TYR A 240 -7.22 -4.51 11.02
CA TYR A 240 -6.98 -3.12 10.60
C TYR A 240 -6.15 -2.33 11.62
N LEU A 241 -5.65 -3.01 12.65
CA LEU A 241 -4.95 -2.42 13.78
C LEU A 241 -3.58 -3.10 13.89
N PRO A 242 -2.51 -2.52 13.29
CA PRO A 242 -1.15 -3.07 13.31
C PRO A 242 -0.68 -3.61 14.67
N GLN A 243 -1.16 -3.03 15.77
CA GLN A 243 -0.82 -3.46 17.14
C GLN A 243 -1.22 -4.89 17.52
N TYR A 244 -2.10 -5.56 16.77
CA TYR A 244 -2.55 -6.92 17.09
C TYR A 244 -1.78 -8.03 16.35
N PHE A 245 -0.81 -7.67 15.52
CA PHE A 245 0.07 -8.63 14.82
C PHE A 245 1.29 -8.97 15.69
N LYS A 246 1.64 -10.27 15.71
CA LYS A 246 2.77 -10.78 16.50
C LYS A 246 4.09 -10.14 16.07
N ASP A 247 4.22 -9.97 14.77
CA ASP A 247 5.43 -9.46 14.12
C ASP A 247 5.77 -8.02 14.56
N ASN A 248 4.78 -7.29 15.10
CA ASN A 248 4.93 -5.93 15.59
C ASN A 248 5.13 -5.85 17.12
N LEU A 249 5.18 -6.97 17.84
CA LEU A 249 5.18 -7.00 19.31
C LEU A 249 6.30 -6.14 19.93
N ALA A 250 7.51 -6.18 19.36
CA ALA A 250 8.63 -5.38 19.83
C ALA A 250 8.32 -3.87 19.78
N VAL A 251 7.72 -3.41 18.68
CA VAL A 251 7.32 -2.00 18.51
C VAL A 251 6.21 -1.63 19.50
N ILE A 252 5.28 -2.54 19.77
CA ILE A 252 4.21 -2.33 20.75
C ILE A 252 4.76 -2.23 22.17
N GLN A 253 5.70 -3.10 22.55
CA GLN A 253 6.37 -3.02 23.85
C GLN A 253 7.13 -1.70 24.00
N MET A 254 7.80 -1.25 22.95
CA MET A 254 8.43 0.06 22.92
C MET A 254 7.41 1.19 23.10
N CYS A 255 6.28 1.17 22.37
CA CYS A 255 5.22 2.17 22.55
C CYS A 255 4.72 2.22 23.99
N SER A 256 4.42 1.07 24.59
CA SER A 256 3.96 0.98 25.98
C SER A 256 5.01 1.45 27.01
N ARG A 257 6.31 1.29 26.72
CA ARG A 257 7.39 1.72 27.60
C ARG A 257 7.58 3.24 27.60
N PHE A 258 7.44 3.89 26.45
CA PHE A 258 7.79 5.30 26.28
C PHE A 258 6.60 6.25 26.22
N LEU A 259 5.40 5.76 25.89
CA LEU A 259 4.23 6.61 25.71
C LEU A 259 3.20 6.37 26.81
N ARG A 260 2.81 7.46 27.47
CA ARG A 260 1.63 7.48 28.35
C ARG A 260 0.35 7.52 27.52
N ALA A 261 -0.77 7.13 28.12
CA ALA A 261 -2.07 7.10 27.45
C ALA A 261 -2.48 8.48 26.90
N GLU A 262 -2.14 9.56 27.60
CA GLU A 262 -2.38 10.95 27.18
C GLU A 262 -1.63 11.26 25.87
N ALA A 263 -0.35 10.88 25.78
CA ALA A 263 0.47 11.09 24.59
C ALA A 263 -0.04 10.28 23.40
N ILE A 264 -0.48 9.04 23.63
CA ILE A 264 -1.11 8.21 22.58
C ILE A 264 -2.36 8.91 22.03
N ARG A 265 -3.27 9.36 22.91
CA ARG A 265 -4.48 10.09 22.50
C ARG A 265 -4.15 11.37 21.74
N GLN A 266 -3.13 12.11 22.17
CA GLN A 266 -2.65 13.30 21.47
C GLN A 266 -2.19 12.94 20.04
N TYR A 267 -1.32 11.94 19.87
CA TYR A 267 -0.80 11.58 18.55
C TYR A 267 -1.88 11.04 17.60
N GLN A 268 -2.87 10.30 18.12
CA GLN A 268 -4.05 9.89 17.35
C GLN A 268 -4.85 11.12 16.88
N THR A 269 -5.05 12.10 17.77
CA THR A 269 -5.77 13.34 17.44
C THR A 269 -5.02 14.16 16.40
N GLU A 270 -3.70 14.31 16.53
CA GLU A 270 -2.86 14.97 15.53
C GLU A 270 -3.01 14.31 14.16
N GLU A 271 -2.99 12.97 14.09
CA GLU A 271 -3.14 12.25 12.83
C GLU A 271 -4.52 12.45 12.21
N ARG A 272 -5.59 12.36 13.01
CA ARG A 272 -6.97 12.61 12.56
C ARG A 272 -7.14 14.01 12.00
N VAL A 273 -6.54 15.03 12.64
CA VAL A 273 -6.57 16.41 12.13
C VAL A 273 -5.86 16.52 10.78
N LEU A 274 -4.70 15.87 10.61
CA LEU A 274 -3.99 15.85 9.34
C LEU A 274 -4.80 15.14 8.24
N MET A 275 -5.41 14.00 8.55
CA MET A 275 -6.31 13.29 7.64
C MET A 275 -7.52 14.13 7.27
N LEU A 276 -8.16 14.78 8.24
CA LEU A 276 -9.31 15.67 8.02
C LEU A 276 -8.98 16.84 7.08
N ARG A 277 -7.80 17.45 7.22
CA ARG A 277 -7.33 18.49 6.30
C ARG A 277 -7.24 17.95 4.86
N ARG A 278 -6.71 16.73 4.68
CA ARG A 278 -6.64 16.09 3.36
C ARG A 278 -8.02 15.75 2.79
N VAL A 279 -8.94 15.24 3.61
CA VAL A 279 -10.34 15.01 3.20
C VAL A 279 -10.97 16.29 2.66
N ARG A 280 -10.73 17.45 3.31
CA ARG A 280 -11.27 18.73 2.85
C ARG A 280 -10.67 19.18 1.51
N LEU A 281 -9.36 19.00 1.33
CA LEU A 281 -8.67 19.34 0.09
C LEU A 281 -9.10 18.42 -1.06
N GLU A 282 -9.20 17.12 -0.81
CA GLU A 282 -9.49 16.09 -1.81
C GLU A 282 -10.99 15.72 -1.86
N ARG A 283 -11.88 16.60 -1.38
CA ARG A 283 -13.29 16.26 -1.10
C ARG A 283 -14.01 15.61 -2.28
N TYR A 284 -13.81 16.14 -3.47
CA TYR A 284 -14.49 15.69 -4.68
C TYR A 284 -13.94 14.34 -5.16
N ARG A 285 -12.61 14.20 -5.15
CA ARG A 285 -11.93 12.95 -5.53
C ARG A 285 -12.25 11.83 -4.56
N LEU A 286 -12.20 12.09 -3.25
CA LEU A 286 -12.60 11.10 -2.25
C LEU A 286 -14.08 10.73 -2.40
N LYS A 287 -14.98 11.68 -2.64
CA LYS A 287 -16.39 11.39 -2.89
C LYS A 287 -16.56 10.47 -4.10
N ALA A 288 -15.93 10.80 -5.23
CA ALA A 288 -15.99 9.98 -6.45
C ALA A 288 -15.45 8.56 -6.21
N LEU A 289 -14.36 8.41 -5.46
CA LEU A 289 -13.80 7.11 -5.08
C LEU A 289 -14.78 6.31 -4.22
N MET A 290 -15.38 6.94 -3.21
CA MET A 290 -16.37 6.30 -2.33
C MET A 290 -17.65 5.91 -3.10
N ASP A 291 -18.09 6.72 -4.04
CA ASP A 291 -19.26 6.43 -4.86
C ASP A 291 -19.03 5.19 -5.76
N CYS A 292 -17.79 4.96 -6.22
CA CYS A 292 -17.40 3.71 -6.89
C CYS A 292 -17.38 2.54 -5.89
N MET A 293 -16.64 2.67 -4.79
CA MET A 293 -16.43 1.61 -3.81
C MET A 293 -17.74 1.09 -3.20
N ARG A 294 -18.75 1.95 -3.06
CA ARG A 294 -20.06 1.60 -2.49
C ARG A 294 -20.93 0.76 -3.41
N ARG A 295 -20.62 0.70 -4.71
CA ARG A 295 -21.38 -0.05 -5.74
C ARG A 295 -20.76 -1.41 -6.05
N GLU A 296 -19.64 -1.75 -5.42
CA GLU A 296 -18.87 -2.97 -5.69
C GLU A 296 -18.84 -3.91 -4.48
N ASP A 297 -18.88 -5.21 -4.76
CA ASP A 297 -18.60 -6.25 -3.77
C ASP A 297 -17.10 -6.46 -3.68
N LEU A 298 -16.49 -6.06 -2.56
CA LEU A 298 -15.03 -6.10 -2.33
C LEU A 298 -14.62 -7.06 -1.22
N ALA A 299 -15.59 -7.70 -0.57
CA ALA A 299 -15.38 -8.70 0.46
C ALA A 299 -16.61 -9.63 0.52
N PRO A 300 -16.44 -10.89 0.98
CA PRO A 300 -17.57 -11.77 1.23
C PRO A 300 -18.61 -11.14 2.20
N PRO A 301 -19.92 -11.34 1.98
CA PRO A 301 -20.97 -10.72 2.80
C PRO A 301 -20.83 -11.01 4.30
N GLU A 302 -20.36 -12.21 4.67
CA GLU A 302 -20.12 -12.59 6.06
C GLU A 302 -19.03 -11.72 6.72
N LYS A 303 -17.99 -11.34 5.97
CA LYS A 303 -16.94 -10.44 6.46
C LYS A 303 -17.48 -9.02 6.64
N VAL A 304 -18.29 -8.54 5.70
CA VAL A 304 -18.97 -7.24 5.80
C VAL A 304 -19.84 -7.21 7.06
N ALA A 305 -20.67 -8.23 7.27
CA ALA A 305 -21.56 -8.34 8.43
C ALA A 305 -20.79 -8.37 9.76
N GLN A 306 -19.71 -9.17 9.83
CA GLN A 306 -18.86 -9.23 11.01
C GLN A 306 -18.22 -7.87 11.32
N LEU A 307 -17.65 -7.20 10.31
CA LEU A 307 -16.95 -5.94 10.52
C LEU A 307 -17.90 -4.84 10.97
N LYS A 308 -19.12 -4.77 10.39
CA LYS A 308 -20.17 -3.85 10.84
C LYS A 308 -20.47 -4.02 12.33
N HIS A 309 -20.60 -5.28 12.78
CA HIS A 309 -20.87 -5.59 14.18
C HIS A 309 -19.71 -5.15 15.10
N GLU A 310 -18.48 -5.52 14.76
CA GLU A 310 -17.30 -5.17 15.57
C GLU A 310 -17.03 -3.65 15.60
N LEU A 311 -17.32 -2.92 14.51
CA LEU A 311 -17.20 -1.47 14.46
C LEU A 311 -18.30 -0.74 15.23
N ASN A 312 -19.55 -1.25 15.20
CA ASN A 312 -20.63 -0.75 16.06
C ASN A 312 -20.26 -0.87 17.54
N GLN A 313 -19.70 -2.01 17.95
CA GLN A 313 -19.21 -2.22 19.32
C GLN A 313 -18.05 -1.28 19.66
N HIS A 314 -17.07 -1.16 18.77
CA HIS A 314 -15.89 -0.33 18.99
C HIS A 314 -16.21 1.16 19.16
N HIS A 315 -17.06 1.69 18.27
CA HIS A 315 -17.47 3.09 18.27
C HIS A 315 -18.68 3.37 19.16
N ARG A 316 -19.24 2.34 19.81
CA ARG A 316 -20.47 2.42 20.63
C ARG A 316 -21.63 3.09 19.89
N THR A 317 -21.90 2.61 18.68
CA THR A 317 -22.92 3.16 17.77
C THR A 317 -23.69 2.03 17.09
N THR A 318 -24.79 2.39 16.42
CA THR A 318 -25.53 1.51 15.50
C THR A 318 -25.40 1.95 14.04
N ALA A 319 -24.64 3.02 13.78
CA ALA A 319 -24.55 3.64 12.46
C ALA A 319 -24.04 2.70 11.37
N PHE A 320 -23.26 1.66 11.69
CA PHE A 320 -22.82 0.68 10.71
C PHE A 320 -23.92 -0.29 10.30
N ALA A 321 -25.03 -0.43 11.05
CA ALA A 321 -26.10 -1.36 10.73
C ALA A 321 -26.73 -1.08 9.34
N ARG A 322 -26.80 0.20 8.95
CA ARG A 322 -27.32 0.66 7.65
C ARG A 322 -26.38 0.42 6.46
N CYS A 323 -25.10 0.10 6.71
CA CYS A 323 -24.12 -0.13 5.65
C CYS A 323 -24.46 -1.43 4.90
N ARG A 324 -24.50 -1.38 3.57
CA ARG A 324 -24.80 -2.55 2.72
C ARG A 324 -23.53 -3.16 2.16
N THR A 325 -22.60 -2.31 1.69
CA THR A 325 -21.34 -2.74 1.08
C THR A 325 -20.14 -2.39 1.95
N MET A 326 -18.98 -2.94 1.59
CA MET A 326 -17.74 -2.58 2.27
C MET A 326 -17.37 -1.10 2.06
N GLY A 327 -17.68 -0.53 0.90
CA GLY A 327 -17.54 0.91 0.67
C GLY A 327 -18.38 1.76 1.62
N ASP A 328 -19.61 1.33 1.97
CA ASP A 328 -20.41 2.03 2.98
C ASP A 328 -19.72 1.98 4.36
N VAL A 329 -19.14 0.84 4.73
CA VAL A 329 -18.43 0.65 6.00
C VAL A 329 -17.21 1.56 6.09
N VAL A 330 -16.39 1.63 5.03
CA VAL A 330 -15.21 2.53 4.96
C VAL A 330 -15.64 3.99 5.11
N ARG A 331 -16.63 4.43 4.33
CA ARG A 331 -17.16 5.79 4.42
C ARG A 331 -17.66 6.10 5.83
N GLN A 332 -18.46 5.21 6.43
CA GLN A 332 -19.00 5.39 7.78
C GLN A 332 -17.91 5.45 8.85
N ASN A 333 -16.85 4.64 8.71
CA ASN A 333 -15.72 4.63 9.63
C ASN A 333 -14.91 5.93 9.55
N LEU A 334 -14.63 6.41 8.33
CA LEU A 334 -13.99 7.71 8.11
C LEU A 334 -14.82 8.85 8.72
N MET A 335 -16.15 8.84 8.53
CA MET A 335 -17.04 9.86 9.10
C MET A 335 -16.97 9.91 10.62
N LEU A 336 -16.97 8.76 11.30
CA LEU A 336 -16.91 8.70 12.77
C LEU A 336 -15.53 9.04 13.32
N ILE A 337 -14.45 8.54 12.72
CA ILE A 337 -13.09 8.75 13.23
C ILE A 337 -12.63 10.19 13.03
N LEU A 338 -13.05 10.83 11.94
CA LEU A 338 -12.65 12.19 11.59
C LEU A 338 -13.69 13.25 11.99
N ASP A 339 -14.75 12.84 12.69
CA ASP A 339 -15.87 13.69 13.12
C ASP A 339 -16.41 14.56 11.98
N LEU A 340 -16.64 13.93 10.82
CA LEU A 340 -17.09 14.63 9.62
C LEU A 340 -18.59 14.93 9.75
N PRO A 341 -19.02 16.18 9.46
CA PRO A 341 -20.44 16.49 9.42
C PRO A 341 -21.13 15.66 8.33
N ASN A 342 -22.39 15.27 8.55
CA ASN A 342 -23.18 14.48 7.61
C ASN A 342 -23.33 15.09 6.20
N LYS A 343 -22.88 16.34 5.97
CA LYS A 343 -23.01 17.11 4.72
C LYS A 343 -22.01 16.73 3.60
N LEU A 344 -21.38 15.56 3.64
CA LEU A 344 -20.60 14.99 2.52
C LEU A 344 -21.49 14.10 1.62
N GLU A 345 -22.76 14.48 1.46
CA GLU A 345 -23.71 13.82 0.55
C GLU A 345 -23.58 14.33 -0.89
#